data_AF-A0A966IKK5-F1
#
_entry.id   AF-A0A966IKK5-F1
#
_cell.length_a   1.000
_cell.length_b   1.000
_cell.length_c   1.000
_cell.angle_alpha   90.00
_cell.angle_beta   90.00
_cell.angle_gamma   90.00
#
_symmetry.space_group_name_H-M   'P 1'
#
loop_
_entity.id
_entity.type
_entity.pdbx_description
1 polymer ?
#
loop_
_entity_poly.entity_id
_entity_poly.type
_entity_poly.pdbx_seq_one_letter_code
_entity_poly.pdbx_strand_id
1 'polypeptide(L)' 'MISWLQHPDVFEVLSREPRHFGAISGLALINVHVGALEEAVKAYEMLLNIHPHAEDAKRYLPKLKKQIGQHEL' A
#
# COMPACT_ATOMS: atom_id res chain seq x y z
N MET A 1 12.07 -5.76 9.55
CA MET A 1 12.34 -6.76 8.50
C MET A 1 10.99 -7.12 7.91
N ILE A 2 10.54 -6.40 6.88
CA ILE A 2 9.22 -6.62 6.27
C ILE A 2 9.32 -7.97 5.55
N SER A 3 8.47 -8.93 5.89
CA SER A 3 8.56 -10.29 5.36
C SER A 3 8.07 -10.29 3.91
N TRP A 4 9.02 -10.23 2.98
CA TRP A 4 8.82 -10.19 1.53
C TRP A 4 8.25 -11.48 0.91
N LEU A 5 7.80 -12.44 1.73
CA LEU A 5 7.40 -13.78 1.27
C LEU A 5 5.90 -14.00 1.09
N GLN A 6 5.04 -13.06 1.48
CA GLN A 6 3.59 -13.31 1.52
C GLN A 6 2.89 -13.11 0.16
N HIS A 7 3.47 -12.34 -0.77
CA HIS A 7 2.84 -11.97 -2.06
C HIS A 7 3.85 -11.92 -3.22
N PRO A 8 4.34 -13.08 -3.68
CA PRO A 8 5.41 -13.16 -4.69
C PRO A 8 5.02 -12.56 -6.05
N ASP A 9 3.75 -12.67 -6.47
CA ASP A 9 3.31 -12.21 -7.81
C ASP A 9 3.36 -10.69 -7.94
N VAL A 10 2.90 -9.98 -6.90
CA VAL A 10 2.91 -8.50 -6.87
C VAL A 10 4.33 -7.98 -6.81
N PHE A 11 5.22 -8.68 -6.09
CA PHE A 11 6.63 -8.32 -6.00
C PHE A 11 7.41 -8.57 -7.30
N GLU A 12 7.12 -9.65 -8.02
CA GLU A 12 7.74 -9.91 -9.33
C GLU A 12 7.39 -8.81 -10.34
N VAL A 13 6.12 -8.39 -10.37
CA VAL A 13 5.67 -7.25 -11.18
C VAL A 13 6.40 -5.98 -10.76
N LEU A 14 6.50 -5.68 -9.46
CA LEU A 14 7.19 -4.47 -8.98
C LEU A 14 8.71 -4.51 -9.15
N SER A 15 9.32 -5.69 -9.19
CA SER A 15 10.75 -5.85 -9.46
C SER A 15 11.09 -5.59 -10.92
N ARG A 16 10.18 -5.90 -11.84
CA ARG A 16 10.34 -5.65 -13.27
C ARG A 16 9.85 -4.25 -13.67
N GLU A 17 8.76 -3.81 -13.06
CA GLU A 17 8.09 -2.53 -13.31
C GLU A 17 7.78 -1.80 -11.98
N PRO A 18 8.77 -1.17 -11.35
CA PRO A 18 8.64 -0.55 -10.02
C PRO A 18 7.67 0.64 -9.96
N ARG A 19 7.17 1.10 -11.12
CA ARG A 19 6.18 2.18 -11.25
C ARG A 19 4.80 1.70 -11.70
N HIS A 20 4.56 0.38 -11.72
CA HIS A 20 3.26 -0.18 -12.09
C HIS A 20 2.21 0.12 -11.01
N PHE A 21 1.52 1.26 -11.16
CA PHE A 21 0.57 1.80 -10.18
C PHE A 21 -0.53 0.80 -9.78
N GLY A 22 -1.02 -0.04 -10.69
CA GLY A 22 -2.01 -1.08 -10.38
C GLY A 22 -1.50 -2.16 -9.42
N ALA A 23 -0.21 -2.49 -9.47
CA ALA A 23 0.41 -3.48 -8.59
C ALA A 23 0.67 -2.88 -7.20
N ILE A 24 1.04 -1.60 -7.15
CA ILE A 24 1.19 -0.85 -5.89
C ILE A 24 -0.18 -0.71 -5.18
N SER A 25 -1.25 -0.42 -5.93
CA SER A 25 -2.62 -0.41 -5.41
C SER A 25 -3.02 -1.78 -4.84
N GLY A 26 -2.77 -2.86 -5.59
CA GLY A 26 -3.00 -4.23 -5.14
C GLY A 26 -2.23 -4.58 -3.87
N LEU A 27 -0.95 -4.21 -3.79
CA LEU A 27 -0.11 -4.40 -2.60
C LEU A 27 -0.70 -3.67 -1.38
N ALA A 28 -1.15 -2.43 -1.57
CA ALA A 28 -1.76 -1.65 -0.50
C ALA A 28 -3.03 -2.32 0.03
N LEU A 29 -3.91 -2.79 -0.86
CA LEU A 29 -5.14 -3.51 -0.50
C LEU A 29 -4.87 -4.81 0.25
N ILE A 30 -3.88 -5.58 -0.21
CA ILE A 30 -3.42 -6.79 0.45
C ILE A 30 -2.96 -6.49 1.88
N ASN A 31 -2.13 -5.46 2.05
CA ASN A 31 -1.65 -5.04 3.37
C ASN A 31 -2.79 -4.60 4.29
N VAL A 32 -3.81 -3.91 3.76
CA VAL A 32 -5.03 -3.61 4.53
C VAL A 32 -5.72 -4.90 5.00
N HIS A 33 -5.85 -5.89 4.11
CA HIS A 33 -6.57 -7.13 4.40
C HIS A 33 -5.88 -7.99 5.46
N VAL A 34 -4.54 -8.06 5.45
CA VAL A 34 -3.76 -8.82 6.43
C VAL A 34 -3.49 -8.05 7.73
N GLY A 35 -4.02 -6.83 7.87
CA GLY A 35 -3.84 -5.99 9.06
C GLY A 35 -2.49 -5.27 9.15
N ALA A 36 -1.67 -5.32 8.09
CA ALA A 36 -0.41 -4.60 7.97
C ALA A 36 -0.66 -3.12 7.58
N LEU A 37 -1.29 -2.37 8.49
CA LEU A 37 -1.81 -1.02 8.18
C LEU A 37 -0.69 -0.02 7.86
N GLU A 38 0.47 -0.11 8.52
CA GLU A 38 1.62 0.76 8.25
C GLU A 38 2.18 0.53 6.85
N GLU A 39 2.29 -0.72 6.42
CA GLU A 39 2.72 -1.11 5.07
C GLU A 39 1.69 -0.69 4.02
N ALA A 40 0.40 -0.77 4.32
CA ALA A 40 -0.66 -0.27 3.45
C ALA A 40 -0.54 1.26 3.24
N VAL A 41 -0.27 2.02 4.31
CA VAL A 41 -0.03 3.47 4.22
C VAL A 41 1.17 3.76 3.33
N LYS A 42 2.31 3.09 3.54
CA LYS A 42 3.52 3.28 2.72
C LYS A 42 3.27 3.00 1.23
N ALA A 43 2.52 1.93 0.93
CA ALA A 43 2.17 1.59 -0.45
C ALA A 43 1.26 2.65 -1.10
N TYR A 44 0.24 3.15 -0.38
CA TYR A 44 -0.61 4.22 -0.90
C TYR A 44 0.11 5.57 -1.06
N GLU A 45 1.06 5.91 -0.17
CA GLU A 45 1.91 7.09 -0.34
C GLU A 45 2.82 6.97 -1.57
N MET A 46 3.42 5.80 -1.78
CA MET A 46 4.19 5.51 -2.99
C MET A 46 3.33 5.62 -4.25
N LEU A 47 2.10 5.11 -4.21
CA LEU A 47 1.15 5.22 -5.31
C LEU A 47 0.84 6.68 -5.65
N LEU A 48 0.60 7.55 -4.66
CA LEU A 48 0.33 8.97 -4.90
C LEU A 48 1.55 9.74 -5.42
N ASN A 49 2.77 9.35 -5.04
CA ASN A 49 3.99 9.94 -5.60
C ASN A 49 4.16 9.62 -7.10
N ILE A 50 3.71 8.45 -7.55
CA ILE A 50 3.83 8.01 -8.95
C ILE A 50 2.60 8.42 -9.78
N HIS A 51 1.42 8.35 -9.18
CA HIS A 51 0.12 8.64 -9.78
C HIS A 51 -0.72 9.50 -8.81
N PRO A 52 -0.51 10.83 -8.81
CA PRO A 52 -1.18 11.76 -7.88
C PRO A 52 -2.71 11.76 -7.94
N HIS A 53 -3.28 11.26 -9.04
CA HIS A 53 -4.72 11.14 -9.26
C HIS A 53 -5.28 9.75 -8.92
N ALA A 54 -4.55 8.92 -8.18
CA ALA A 54 -5.04 7.61 -7.73
C ALA A 54 -6.19 7.76 -6.72
N GLU A 55 -7.42 7.51 -7.18
CA GLU A 55 -8.65 7.74 -6.41
C GLU A 55 -8.78 6.77 -5.23
N ASP A 56 -8.31 5.53 -5.39
CA ASP A 56 -8.17 4.55 -4.33
C ASP A 56 -7.23 5.04 -3.22
N ALA A 57 -6.03 5.51 -3.56
CA ALA A 57 -5.09 6.02 -2.57
C ALA A 57 -5.65 7.23 -1.81
N LYS A 58 -6.27 8.18 -2.51
CA LYS A 58 -6.95 9.33 -1.88
C LYS A 58 -8.08 8.91 -0.94
N ARG A 59 -8.79 7.81 -1.26
CA ARG A 59 -9.92 7.31 -0.47
C ARG A 59 -9.48 6.54 0.78
N TYR A 60 -8.45 5.71 0.66
CA TYR A 60 -8.05 4.79 1.73
C TYR A 60 -6.98 5.38 2.66
N LEU A 61 -6.03 6.15 2.15
CA LEU A 61 -4.92 6.69 2.94
C LEU A 61 -5.36 7.50 4.17
N PRO A 62 -6.33 8.43 4.09
CA PRO A 62 -6.78 9.17 5.28
C PRO A 62 -7.44 8.28 6.33
N LYS A 63 -8.15 7.23 5.90
CA LYS A 63 -8.83 6.28 6.80
C LYS A 63 -7.81 5.45 7.56
N LEU A 64 -6.78 4.95 6.85
CA LEU A 64 -5.71 4.16 7.43
C LEU A 64 -4.89 4.98 8.43
N LYS A 65 -4.51 6.22 8.07
CA LYS A 65 -3.81 7.13 9.01
C LYS A 65 -4.61 7.38 10.28
N LYS A 66 -5.93 7.52 10.16
CA LYS A 66 -6.83 7.67 11.32
C LYS A 66 -6.87 6.41 12.17
N GLN A 67 -6.94 5.21 11.56
CA GLN A 67 -6.98 3.94 12.29
C GLN A 67 -5.69 3.67 13.07
N ILE A 68 -4.53 3.99 12.47
CA ILE A 68 -3.22 3.83 13.14
C ILE A 68 -3.13 4.81 14.32
N GLY A 69 -3.42 6.10 14.09
CA GLY A 69 -3.36 7.11 15.16
C GLY A 69 -4.40 6.93 16.28
N GLN A 70 -5.42 6.09 16.08
CA GLN A 70 -6.36 5.69 17.13
C GLN A 70 -5.90 4.47 17.95
N HIS A 71 -4.96 3.67 17.43
CA HIS A 71 -4.41 2.50 18.10
C HIS A 71 -3.17 2.81 18.97
N GLU A 72 -2.66 4.05 18.92
CA GLU A 72 -1.52 4.52 19.71
C GLU A 72 -1.90 5.29 21.00
N LEU A 73 -3.18 5.26 21.41
CA LEU A 73 -3.72 5.87 22.65
C LEU A 73 -4.27 4.79 23.59
#